data_AF-A0A3Q8WSM2-F1
#
_entry.id   AF-A0A3Q8WSM2-F1
#
_cell.length_a   1.000
_cell.length_b   1.000
_cell.length_c   1.000
_cell.angle_alpha   90.00
_cell.angle_beta   90.00
_cell.angle_gamma   90.00
#
_symmetry.space_group_name_H-M   'P 1'
#
loop_
_entity.id
_entity.type
_entity.pdbx_description
1 polymer ?
#
loop_
_entity_poly.entity_id
_entity_poly.type
_entity_poly.pdbx_seq_one_letter_code
_entity_poly.pdbx_strand_id
1 'polypeptide(L)'
;MSRLLPSALALSRIVAQSAGTAPQPDGLQLGHPGSDPKRPVIVLVAMDHSYSVTGLGGADPIGRRFEELTRAIRHVARHSKRGTHLGLLSFDQPSSGDVRPGAVGSTEHRKVLERNLRVPLDARGSSSLGPSLAVAEEVARNNPTAEVWFVPISDFALTDADLPDIYERLSSFPGHVLAVVLGHLAPAELAGPRLSVCEVTTQSPPGTVALALYAALTAGRRNADRSAIGTVVRASTSESVAKTTTRISFPKHTASPQERGVLPPVLPPDRTIANYSPLAHNQYPARPPAASMRRSNTSSAQQKGMK
;
A
#
# COMPACT_ATOMS: atom_id res chain seq x y z
N MET A 1 -29.76 9.81 61.56
CA MET A 1 -28.49 10.54 61.37
C MET A 1 -27.51 9.62 60.67
N SER A 2 -27.35 9.81 59.36
CA SER A 2 -26.67 8.89 58.45
C SER A 2 -25.14 9.01 58.56
N ARG A 3 -24.47 7.87 58.73
CA ARG A 3 -23.01 7.74 58.65
C ARG A 3 -22.61 7.32 57.24
N LEU A 4 -21.60 8.02 56.71
CA LEU A 4 -20.85 7.69 55.50
C LEU A 4 -20.09 6.37 55.67
N LEU A 5 -20.07 5.54 54.64
CA LEU A 5 -19.03 4.54 54.41
C LEU A 5 -18.51 4.63 52.96
N PRO A 6 -17.20 4.37 52.75
CA PRO A 6 -16.52 4.56 51.48
C PRO A 6 -16.76 3.41 50.51
N SER A 7 -16.92 3.74 49.22
CA SER A 7 -16.92 2.76 48.13
C SER A 7 -15.49 2.24 47.92
N ALA A 8 -15.27 0.97 48.27
CA ALA A 8 -14.06 0.24 47.93
C ALA A 8 -14.15 -0.23 46.46
N LEU A 9 -13.14 0.16 45.68
CA LEU A 9 -12.89 -0.34 44.32
C LEU A 9 -12.55 -1.84 44.40
N ALA A 10 -13.42 -2.68 43.84
CA ALA A 10 -13.17 -4.10 43.68
C ALA A 10 -12.29 -4.33 42.44
N LEU A 11 -11.00 -4.54 42.69
CA LEU A 11 -10.04 -5.18 41.79
C LEU A 11 -10.57 -6.55 41.36
N SER A 12 -10.89 -6.70 40.07
CA SER A 12 -11.19 -8.00 39.47
C SER A 12 -10.07 -8.41 38.52
N ARG A 13 -9.19 -9.26 39.07
CA ARG A 13 -8.39 -10.32 38.44
C ARG A 13 -8.15 -10.21 36.92
N ILE A 14 -6.93 -9.77 36.60
CA ILE A 14 -6.26 -10.11 35.34
C ILE A 14 -6.00 -11.62 35.36
N VAL A 15 -6.73 -12.35 34.51
CA VAL A 15 -6.37 -13.72 34.16
C VAL A 15 -5.15 -13.65 33.24
N ALA A 16 -3.99 -14.02 33.79
CA ALA A 16 -2.86 -14.45 32.99
C ALA A 16 -3.25 -15.75 32.28
N GLN A 17 -3.62 -15.66 31.01
CA GLN A 17 -3.66 -16.84 30.15
C GLN A 17 -2.23 -17.16 29.72
N SER A 18 -1.80 -18.33 30.16
CA SER A 18 -0.58 -19.02 29.80
C SER A 18 -0.30 -18.97 28.31
N ALA A 19 0.99 -18.87 27.97
CA ALA A 19 1.54 -19.11 26.65
C ALA A 19 1.24 -20.55 26.19
N GLY A 20 0.02 -20.77 25.70
CA GLY A 20 -0.30 -21.85 24.79
C GLY A 20 -0.02 -21.36 23.37
N THR A 21 0.62 -22.18 22.56
CA THR A 21 0.77 -21.95 21.12
C THR A 21 -0.60 -21.62 20.55
N ALA A 22 -0.83 -20.35 20.22
CA ALA A 22 -2.10 -19.92 19.65
C ALA A 22 -2.38 -20.78 18.41
N PRO A 23 -3.62 -21.28 18.23
CA PRO A 23 -3.98 -21.92 16.98
C PRO A 23 -3.68 -20.90 15.87
N GLN A 24 -2.82 -21.27 14.91
CA GLN A 24 -2.73 -20.52 13.67
C GLN A 24 -4.17 -20.44 13.15
N PRO A 25 -4.78 -19.25 13.01
CA PRO A 25 -6.11 -19.19 12.42
C PRO A 25 -5.96 -19.82 11.03
N ASP A 26 -6.89 -20.70 10.65
CA ASP A 26 -6.93 -21.42 9.37
C ASP A 26 -6.98 -20.43 8.19
N GLY A 27 -5.86 -19.77 7.98
CA GLY A 27 -5.69 -18.64 7.08
C GLY A 27 -5.30 -19.20 5.74
N LEU A 28 -5.91 -18.64 4.71
CA LEU A 28 -5.84 -19.16 3.36
C LEU A 28 -4.37 -19.49 2.97
N GLN A 29 -4.15 -20.75 2.58
CA GLN A 29 -2.83 -21.26 2.25
C GLN A 29 -2.40 -20.81 0.85
N LEU A 30 -1.25 -20.14 0.76
CA LEU A 30 -0.66 -19.78 -0.52
C LEU A 30 -0.11 -21.04 -1.20
N GLY A 31 -0.48 -21.24 -2.47
CA GLY A 31 0.01 -22.36 -3.29
C GLY A 31 1.52 -22.29 -3.57
N HIS A 32 2.08 -23.35 -4.15
CA HIS A 32 3.49 -23.38 -4.54
C HIS A 32 3.80 -22.28 -5.59
N PRO A 33 4.76 -21.35 -5.38
CA PRO A 33 4.99 -20.19 -6.27
C PRO A 33 5.45 -20.54 -7.69
N GLY A 34 5.85 -21.78 -7.94
CA GLY A 34 6.38 -22.22 -9.23
C GLY A 34 7.82 -21.73 -9.48
N SER A 35 8.31 -21.99 -10.70
CA SER A 35 9.66 -21.57 -11.10
C SER A 35 9.71 -20.08 -11.38
N ASP A 36 10.88 -19.46 -11.20
CA ASP A 36 11.11 -18.06 -11.57
C ASP A 36 10.63 -17.74 -13.00
N PRO A 37 10.14 -16.51 -13.22
CA PRO A 37 9.60 -16.12 -14.52
C PRO A 37 10.71 -16.06 -15.56
N LYS A 38 10.37 -16.33 -16.83
CA LYS A 38 11.33 -16.23 -17.95
C LYS A 38 11.71 -14.79 -18.28
N ARG A 39 10.78 -13.86 -18.08
CA ARG A 39 10.98 -12.41 -18.23
C ARG A 39 10.92 -11.75 -16.85
N PRO A 40 11.57 -10.59 -16.65
CA PRO A 40 11.41 -9.86 -15.41
C PRO A 40 9.93 -9.52 -15.16
N VAL A 41 9.47 -9.72 -13.94
CA VAL A 41 8.19 -9.26 -13.42
C VAL A 41 8.49 -8.20 -12.37
N ILE A 42 7.88 -7.02 -12.51
CA ILE A 42 7.99 -5.92 -11.55
C ILE A 42 6.61 -5.70 -10.96
N VAL A 43 6.48 -5.85 -9.65
CA VAL A 43 5.24 -5.56 -8.92
C VAL A 43 5.44 -4.28 -8.12
N LEU A 44 4.52 -3.33 -8.26
CA LEU A 44 4.47 -2.09 -7.49
C LEU A 44 3.19 -2.11 -6.67
N VAL A 45 3.32 -2.16 -5.35
CA VAL A 45 2.17 -2.10 -4.44
C VAL A 45 1.99 -0.66 -3.99
N ALA A 46 0.88 -0.04 -4.34
CA ALA A 46 0.53 1.30 -3.89
C ALA A 46 -0.46 1.22 -2.73
N MET A 47 -0.13 1.86 -1.61
CA MET A 47 -0.88 1.74 -0.37
C MET A 47 -1.58 3.05 -0.04
N ASP A 48 -2.89 2.94 0.16
CA ASP A 48 -3.68 3.99 0.77
C ASP A 48 -3.48 3.99 2.29
N HIS A 49 -3.08 5.14 2.81
CA HIS A 49 -2.88 5.40 4.23
C HIS A 49 -3.88 6.42 4.78
N SER A 50 -4.92 6.74 4.02
CA SER A 50 -6.01 7.61 4.45
C SER A 50 -6.67 7.12 5.72
N TYR A 51 -7.36 8.05 6.39
CA TYR A 51 -8.07 7.75 7.63
C TYR A 51 -9.22 6.77 7.40
N SER A 52 -9.87 6.81 6.24
CA SER A 52 -10.93 5.84 5.90
C SER A 52 -10.40 4.41 5.84
N VAL A 53 -9.12 4.22 5.50
CA VAL A 53 -8.48 2.88 5.50
C VAL A 53 -7.81 2.53 6.83
N THR A 54 -7.08 3.46 7.44
CA THR A 54 -6.19 3.19 8.60
C THR A 54 -6.78 3.54 9.96
N GLY A 55 -7.84 4.35 9.99
CA GLY A 55 -8.48 4.81 11.21
C GLY A 55 -9.15 3.69 12.00
N LEU A 56 -9.55 3.99 13.23
CA LEU A 56 -10.35 3.06 14.03
C LEU A 56 -11.69 2.83 13.33
N GLY A 57 -11.98 1.57 12.96
CA GLY A 57 -13.15 1.23 12.17
C GLY A 57 -13.01 1.54 10.67
N GLY A 58 -11.79 1.79 10.20
CA GLY A 58 -11.50 1.98 8.78
C GLY A 58 -11.73 0.72 7.94
N ALA A 59 -11.66 0.90 6.62
CA ALA A 59 -11.97 -0.09 5.61
C ALA A 59 -10.96 -1.23 5.51
N ASP A 60 -9.78 -1.15 6.15
CA ASP A 60 -8.93 -2.32 6.36
C ASP A 60 -9.63 -3.26 7.36
N PRO A 61 -10.41 -4.24 6.86
CA PRO A 61 -11.44 -4.88 7.66
C PRO A 61 -10.85 -5.79 8.75
N ILE A 62 -9.54 -6.07 8.66
CA ILE A 62 -8.81 -6.94 9.57
C ILE A 62 -7.58 -6.19 10.16
N GLY A 63 -7.21 -5.01 9.65
CA GLY A 63 -6.00 -4.29 10.06
C GLY A 63 -4.69 -5.05 9.75
N ARG A 64 -4.78 -6.14 8.98
CA ARG A 64 -3.71 -7.13 8.76
C ARG A 64 -3.10 -7.06 7.38
N ARG A 65 -3.44 -6.05 6.56
CA ARG A 65 -2.90 -5.96 5.19
C ARG A 65 -1.38 -6.03 5.17
N PHE A 66 -0.68 -5.36 6.08
CA PHE A 66 0.79 -5.41 6.15
C PHE A 66 1.32 -6.81 6.52
N GLU A 67 0.65 -7.51 7.44
CA GLU A 67 1.01 -8.88 7.81
C GLU A 67 0.79 -9.85 6.65
N GLU A 68 -0.31 -9.69 5.92
CA GLU A 68 -0.67 -10.49 4.75
C GLU A 68 0.29 -10.25 3.57
N LEU A 69 0.62 -9.00 3.29
CA LEU A 69 1.65 -8.64 2.31
C LEU A 69 3.00 -9.26 2.70
N THR A 70 3.39 -9.12 3.97
CA THR A 70 4.63 -9.74 4.51
C THR A 70 4.61 -11.26 4.32
N ARG A 71 3.49 -11.94 4.58
CA ARG A 71 3.32 -13.39 4.39
C ARG A 71 3.52 -13.76 2.92
N ALA A 72 2.90 -13.06 1.98
CA ALA A 72 3.04 -13.31 0.56
C ALA A 72 4.48 -13.09 0.06
N ILE A 73 5.11 -11.99 0.48
CA ILE A 73 6.49 -11.65 0.14
C ILE A 73 7.44 -12.73 0.62
N ARG A 74 7.36 -13.11 1.90
CA ARG A 74 8.20 -14.17 2.49
C ARG A 74 8.01 -15.50 1.77
N HIS A 75 6.77 -15.85 1.43
CA HIS A 75 6.44 -17.09 0.73
C HIS A 75 7.09 -17.16 -0.66
N VAL A 76 6.93 -16.11 -1.47
CA VAL A 76 7.52 -16.04 -2.81
C VAL A 76 9.05 -15.92 -2.76
N ALA A 77 9.59 -15.12 -1.83
CA ALA A 77 11.03 -14.90 -1.68
C ALA A 77 11.80 -16.22 -1.44
N ARG A 78 11.24 -17.17 -0.68
CA ARG A 78 11.86 -18.49 -0.45
C ARG A 78 12.04 -19.31 -1.74
N HIS A 79 11.22 -19.03 -2.75
CA HIS A 79 11.18 -19.79 -4.01
C HIS A 79 11.69 -18.98 -5.19
N SER A 80 12.11 -17.72 -4.98
CA SER A 80 12.57 -16.85 -6.03
C SER A 80 14.05 -16.55 -5.91
N LYS A 81 14.78 -16.84 -6.98
CA LYS A 81 16.21 -16.51 -7.09
C LYS A 81 16.41 -15.28 -7.94
N ARG A 82 15.62 -15.12 -9.02
CA ARG A 82 15.76 -14.03 -10.00
C ARG A 82 14.41 -13.65 -10.63
N GLY A 83 14.39 -12.51 -11.30
CA GLY A 83 13.32 -12.15 -12.23
C GLY A 83 12.07 -11.57 -11.60
N THR A 84 11.77 -11.78 -10.31
CA THR A 84 10.64 -11.09 -9.63
C THR A 84 11.16 -9.94 -8.78
N HIS A 85 10.68 -8.73 -9.07
CA HIS A 85 11.01 -7.51 -8.35
C HIS A 85 9.76 -6.93 -7.70
N LEU A 86 9.91 -6.34 -6.52
CA LEU A 86 8.82 -5.73 -5.77
C LEU A 86 9.25 -4.35 -5.26
N GLY A 87 8.37 -3.37 -5.43
CA GLY A 87 8.46 -2.04 -4.83
C GLY A 87 7.18 -1.67 -4.07
N LEU A 88 7.30 -0.70 -3.17
CA LEU A 88 6.20 -0.13 -2.39
C LEU A 88 6.07 1.35 -2.73
N LEU A 89 4.84 1.81 -2.87
CA LEU A 89 4.47 3.20 -3.07
C LEU A 89 3.40 3.58 -2.05
N SER A 90 3.43 4.81 -1.55
CA SER A 90 2.34 5.45 -0.82
C SER A 90 1.47 6.27 -1.76
N PHE A 91 0.18 6.47 -1.46
CA PHE A 91 -0.63 7.48 -2.15
C PHE A 91 -0.11 8.91 -1.87
N ASP A 92 0.44 9.13 -0.67
CA ASP A 92 1.08 10.38 -0.27
C ASP A 92 2.50 10.52 -0.86
N GLN A 93 2.64 10.57 -2.19
CA GLN A 93 3.95 10.75 -2.81
C GLN A 93 4.50 12.18 -2.67
N PRO A 94 5.82 12.35 -2.50
CA PRO A 94 6.80 11.32 -2.11
C PRO A 94 6.65 10.94 -0.63
N SER A 95 6.93 9.69 -0.27
CA SER A 95 6.85 9.19 1.12
C SER A 95 8.13 8.48 1.57
N SER A 96 8.45 8.60 2.86
CA SER A 96 9.50 7.82 3.51
C SER A 96 9.26 6.31 3.51
N GLY A 97 8.02 5.87 3.28
CA GLY A 97 7.64 4.46 3.12
C GLY A 97 7.91 3.88 1.73
N ASP A 98 8.26 4.71 0.76
CA ASP A 98 8.47 4.25 -0.62
C ASP A 98 9.72 3.37 -0.73
N VAL A 99 9.59 2.29 -1.49
CA VAL A 99 10.67 1.34 -1.75
C VAL A 99 10.74 1.10 -3.25
N ARG A 100 11.88 1.46 -3.85
CA ARG A 100 12.13 1.18 -5.28
C ARG A 100 12.07 -0.31 -5.57
N PRO A 101 11.68 -0.72 -6.79
CA PRO A 101 11.71 -2.12 -7.20
C PRO A 101 13.08 -2.76 -6.99
N GLY A 102 13.08 -3.91 -6.31
CA GLY A 102 14.27 -4.72 -6.10
C GLY A 102 13.90 -6.20 -6.03
N ALA A 103 14.89 -7.08 -6.22
CA ALA A 103 14.65 -8.51 -6.31
C ALA A 103 14.03 -9.08 -5.02
N VAL A 104 12.87 -9.73 -5.11
CA VAL A 104 12.12 -10.22 -3.93
C VAL A 104 12.88 -11.31 -3.17
N GLY A 105 13.71 -12.09 -3.85
CA GLY A 105 14.58 -13.10 -3.25
C GLY A 105 15.80 -12.55 -2.51
N SER A 106 16.12 -11.26 -2.67
CA SER A 106 17.23 -10.63 -1.95
C SER A 106 16.88 -10.43 -0.48
N THR A 107 17.71 -10.98 0.41
CA THR A 107 17.53 -10.83 1.86
C THR A 107 17.52 -9.37 2.29
N GLU A 108 18.43 -8.54 1.74
CA GLU A 108 18.53 -7.12 2.11
C GLU A 108 17.33 -6.32 1.59
N HIS A 109 16.93 -6.57 0.34
CA HIS A 109 15.74 -5.91 -0.21
C HIS A 109 14.47 -6.30 0.57
N ARG A 110 14.33 -7.59 0.92
CA ARG A 110 13.22 -8.06 1.75
C ARG A 110 13.17 -7.38 3.11
N LYS A 111 14.32 -7.19 3.79
CA LYS A 111 14.36 -6.45 5.06
C LYS A 111 13.87 -5.01 4.89
N VAL A 112 14.24 -4.35 3.79
CA VAL A 112 13.78 -2.99 3.49
C VAL A 112 12.27 -2.96 3.24
N LEU A 113 11.74 -3.91 2.47
CA LEU A 113 10.29 -4.05 2.26
C LEU A 113 9.55 -4.26 3.59
N GLU A 114 9.96 -5.25 4.38
CA GLU A 114 9.30 -5.58 5.66
C GLU A 114 9.32 -4.41 6.65
N ARG A 115 10.41 -3.62 6.68
CA ARG A 115 10.50 -2.42 7.54
C ARG A 115 9.55 -1.30 7.09
N ASN A 116 9.20 -1.25 5.81
CA ASN A 116 8.37 -0.20 5.22
C ASN A 116 6.90 -0.64 5.00
N LEU A 117 6.54 -1.89 5.31
CA LEU A 117 5.15 -2.35 5.37
C LEU A 117 4.49 -1.89 6.68
N ARG A 118 4.31 -0.59 6.81
CA ARG A 118 3.64 0.10 7.90
C ARG A 118 3.19 1.48 7.42
N VAL A 119 2.32 2.15 8.17
CA VAL A 119 1.98 3.55 7.88
C VAL A 119 3.25 4.41 8.06
N PRO A 120 3.69 5.16 7.03
CA PRO A 120 4.83 6.07 7.13
C PRO A 120 4.57 7.19 8.14
N LEU A 121 5.63 7.68 8.80
CA LEU A 121 5.52 8.78 9.78
C LEU A 121 5.16 10.12 9.12
N ASP A 122 5.47 10.26 7.83
CA ASP A 122 5.20 11.43 7.00
C ASP A 122 3.93 11.26 6.15
N ALA A 123 3.17 10.18 6.35
CA ALA A 123 1.89 10.00 5.67
C ALA A 123 0.92 11.11 6.10
N ARG A 124 0.33 11.77 5.10
CA ARG A 124 -0.68 12.81 5.28
C ARG A 124 -2.08 12.21 5.40
N GLY A 125 -2.24 10.97 4.96
CA GLY A 125 -3.50 10.27 4.92
C GLY A 125 -4.39 10.74 3.77
N SER A 126 -3.81 11.11 2.61
CA SER A 126 -4.62 11.34 1.41
C SER A 126 -5.10 10.02 0.82
N SER A 127 -6.21 10.09 0.08
CA SER A 127 -6.65 9.00 -0.81
C SER A 127 -6.44 9.40 -2.28
N SER A 128 -5.32 10.07 -2.59
CA SER A 128 -5.00 10.51 -3.94
C SER A 128 -4.05 9.52 -4.63
N LEU A 129 -4.57 8.77 -5.60
CA LEU A 129 -3.87 7.70 -6.29
C LEU A 129 -2.92 8.24 -7.37
N GLY A 130 -3.26 9.36 -8.01
CA GLY A 130 -2.62 9.90 -9.19
C GLY A 130 -1.08 10.01 -9.12
N PRO A 131 -0.50 10.54 -8.03
CA PRO A 131 0.95 10.61 -7.89
C PRO A 131 1.63 9.24 -7.90
N SER A 132 1.09 8.25 -7.18
CA SER A 132 1.64 6.89 -7.16
C SER A 132 1.45 6.15 -8.49
N LEU A 133 0.33 6.41 -9.18
CA LEU A 133 0.06 5.89 -10.51
C LEU A 133 1.06 6.45 -11.54
N ALA A 134 1.39 7.74 -11.46
CA ALA A 134 2.40 8.36 -12.33
C ALA A 134 3.78 7.71 -12.18
N VAL A 135 4.21 7.43 -10.94
CA VAL A 135 5.47 6.70 -10.67
C VAL A 135 5.41 5.29 -11.27
N ALA A 136 4.28 4.59 -11.13
CA ALA A 136 4.13 3.26 -11.70
C ALA A 136 4.15 3.25 -13.24
N GLU A 137 3.52 4.23 -13.88
CA GLU A 137 3.53 4.42 -15.33
C GLU A 137 4.95 4.71 -15.84
N GLU A 138 5.73 5.50 -15.10
CA GLU A 138 7.14 5.74 -15.41
C GLU A 138 7.96 4.45 -15.33
N VAL A 139 7.81 3.67 -14.25
CA VAL A 139 8.50 2.37 -14.11
C VAL A 139 8.13 1.44 -15.25
N ALA A 140 6.86 1.37 -15.63
CA ALA A 140 6.39 0.54 -16.74
C ALA A 140 7.00 0.96 -18.09
N ARG A 141 6.96 2.26 -18.42
CA ARG A 141 7.56 2.79 -19.66
C ARG A 141 9.06 2.57 -19.74
N ASN A 142 9.76 2.70 -18.62
CA ASN A 142 11.21 2.51 -18.56
C ASN A 142 11.65 1.03 -18.56
N ASN A 143 10.70 0.08 -18.47
CA ASN A 143 10.99 -1.35 -18.44
C ASN A 143 10.14 -2.12 -19.47
N PRO A 144 10.25 -1.82 -20.79
CA PRO A 144 9.36 -2.38 -21.81
C PRO A 144 9.48 -3.89 -22.03
N THR A 145 10.58 -4.51 -21.54
CA THR A 145 10.80 -5.97 -21.62
C THR A 145 10.28 -6.71 -20.39
N ALA A 146 9.93 -5.99 -19.33
CA ALA A 146 9.39 -6.54 -18.10
C ALA A 146 7.86 -6.57 -18.13
N GLU A 147 7.28 -7.54 -17.43
CA GLU A 147 5.87 -7.55 -17.11
C GLU A 147 5.65 -6.72 -15.84
N VAL A 148 4.98 -5.58 -15.96
CA VAL A 148 4.77 -4.67 -14.82
C VAL A 148 3.34 -4.78 -14.29
N TRP A 149 3.23 -5.00 -12.99
CA TRP A 149 1.98 -5.06 -12.25
C TRP A 149 1.88 -3.89 -11.28
N PHE A 150 0.82 -3.10 -11.40
CA PHE A 150 0.45 -2.09 -10.43
C PHE A 150 -0.67 -2.62 -9.54
N VAL A 151 -0.47 -2.58 -8.23
CA VAL A 151 -1.37 -3.18 -7.24
C VAL A 151 -1.79 -2.10 -6.23
N PRO A 152 -2.74 -1.22 -6.58
CA PRO A 152 -3.30 -0.27 -5.63
C PRO A 152 -4.17 -0.99 -4.60
N ILE A 153 -3.96 -0.69 -3.32
CA ILE A 153 -4.69 -1.23 -2.18
C ILE A 153 -5.37 -0.07 -1.44
N SER A 154 -6.68 0.05 -1.58
CA SER A 154 -7.48 1.18 -1.09
C SER A 154 -8.95 0.76 -0.95
N ASP A 155 -9.75 1.53 -0.22
CA ASP A 155 -11.22 1.46 -0.32
C ASP A 155 -11.76 2.14 -1.59
N PHE A 156 -10.89 2.77 -2.38
CA PHE A 156 -11.20 3.56 -3.56
C PHE A 156 -12.13 4.74 -3.30
N ALA A 157 -12.16 5.26 -2.07
CA ALA A 157 -12.74 6.56 -1.74
C ALA A 157 -11.80 7.70 -2.16
N LEU A 158 -11.41 7.70 -3.44
CA LEU A 158 -10.33 8.52 -3.97
C LEU A 158 -10.63 10.02 -3.89
N THR A 159 -9.60 10.81 -3.60
CA THR A 159 -9.66 12.27 -3.45
C THR A 159 -8.92 13.02 -4.56
N ASP A 160 -8.53 12.34 -5.64
CA ASP A 160 -7.96 12.99 -6.82
C ASP A 160 -8.94 13.99 -7.45
N ALA A 161 -8.41 15.10 -7.98
CA ALA A 161 -9.23 16.18 -8.54
C ALA A 161 -9.99 15.78 -9.81
N ASP A 162 -9.43 14.85 -10.59
CA ASP A 162 -10.01 14.34 -11.83
C ASP A 162 -10.11 12.81 -11.76
N LEU A 163 -11.16 12.31 -11.11
CA LEU A 163 -11.39 10.88 -10.97
C LEU A 163 -11.57 10.15 -12.32
N PRO A 164 -12.29 10.70 -13.32
CA PRO A 164 -12.34 10.11 -14.65
C PRO A 164 -10.96 9.84 -15.27
N ASP A 165 -10.03 10.81 -15.22
CA ASP A 165 -8.64 10.62 -15.69
C ASP A 165 -7.94 9.47 -14.96
N ILE A 166 -8.09 9.37 -13.63
CA ILE A 166 -7.48 8.31 -12.84
C ILE A 166 -7.97 6.93 -13.28
N TYR A 167 -9.28 6.75 -13.48
CA TYR A 167 -9.84 5.47 -13.91
C TYR A 167 -9.45 5.14 -15.36
N GLU A 168 -9.43 6.12 -16.26
CA GLU A 168 -8.96 5.94 -17.63
C GLU A 168 -7.50 5.46 -17.63
N ARG A 169 -6.63 6.12 -16.87
CA ARG A 169 -5.20 5.76 -16.76
C ARG A 169 -4.97 4.40 -16.14
N LEU A 170 -5.77 3.99 -15.14
CA LEU A 170 -5.74 2.63 -14.61
C LEU A 170 -6.13 1.60 -15.69
N SER A 171 -7.14 1.89 -16.50
CA SER A 171 -7.60 1.01 -17.58
C SER A 171 -6.56 0.89 -18.70
N SER A 172 -5.90 2.01 -19.04
CA SER A 172 -4.88 2.09 -20.09
C SER A 172 -3.44 1.88 -19.58
N PHE A 173 -3.26 1.45 -18.33
CA PHE A 173 -1.94 1.31 -17.73
C PHE A 173 -1.02 0.43 -18.60
N PRO A 174 0.24 0.85 -18.86
CA PRO A 174 1.18 0.12 -19.72
C PRO A 174 1.74 -1.16 -19.04
N GLY A 175 0.85 -2.04 -18.60
CA GLY A 175 1.14 -3.25 -17.85
C GLY A 175 -0.16 -3.93 -17.43
N HIS A 176 -0.20 -4.44 -16.22
CA HIS A 176 -1.38 -5.03 -15.58
C HIS A 176 -1.72 -4.27 -14.31
N VAL A 177 -3.01 -4.15 -14.01
CA VAL A 177 -3.50 -3.59 -12.75
C VAL A 177 -4.24 -4.68 -11.98
N LEU A 178 -3.91 -4.84 -10.70
CA LEU A 178 -4.69 -5.62 -9.75
C LEU A 178 -5.17 -4.70 -8.64
N ALA A 179 -6.37 -4.16 -8.79
CA ALA A 179 -6.99 -3.31 -7.77
C ALA A 179 -7.47 -4.16 -6.59
N VAL A 180 -6.93 -3.91 -5.40
CA VAL A 180 -7.38 -4.55 -4.15
C VAL A 180 -8.28 -3.57 -3.41
N VAL A 181 -9.58 -3.79 -3.50
CA VAL A 181 -10.61 -2.91 -2.93
C VAL A 181 -10.92 -3.36 -1.51
N LEU A 182 -10.73 -2.50 -0.52
CA LEU A 182 -10.91 -2.78 0.90
C LEU A 182 -12.28 -2.31 1.38
N GLY A 183 -12.98 -3.14 2.15
CA GLY A 183 -14.20 -2.79 2.90
C GLY A 183 -15.46 -2.53 2.05
N HIS A 184 -15.31 -2.30 0.74
CA HIS A 184 -16.37 -1.88 -0.17
C HIS A 184 -16.41 -2.74 -1.43
N LEU A 185 -17.51 -2.59 -2.17
CA LEU A 185 -17.61 -3.09 -3.55
C LEU A 185 -16.74 -2.22 -4.46
N ALA A 186 -16.18 -2.83 -5.50
CA ALA A 186 -15.39 -2.11 -6.47
C ALA A 186 -16.24 -1.10 -7.26
N PRO A 187 -15.74 0.13 -7.47
CA PRO A 187 -16.32 1.06 -8.43
C PRO A 187 -16.46 0.42 -9.81
N ALA A 188 -17.56 0.71 -10.52
CA ALA A 188 -17.82 0.15 -11.85
C ALA A 188 -16.78 0.63 -12.89
N GLU A 189 -16.17 1.78 -12.62
CA GLU A 189 -15.11 2.41 -13.40
C GLU A 189 -13.79 1.63 -13.35
N LEU A 190 -13.61 0.73 -12.37
CA LEU A 190 -12.49 -0.22 -12.33
C LEU A 190 -12.71 -1.37 -13.32
N ALA A 191 -12.72 -1.01 -14.60
CA ALA A 191 -12.91 -1.92 -15.71
C ALA A 191 -11.84 -1.71 -16.79
N GLY A 192 -11.33 -2.81 -17.33
CA GLY A 192 -10.35 -2.75 -18.41
C GLY A 192 -9.76 -4.12 -18.75
N PRO A 193 -9.26 -4.30 -19.98
CA PRO A 193 -8.77 -5.59 -20.46
C PRO A 193 -7.55 -6.11 -19.70
N ARG A 194 -6.83 -5.24 -18.99
CA ARG A 194 -5.66 -5.58 -18.17
C ARG A 194 -5.83 -5.24 -16.70
N LEU A 195 -7.05 -4.92 -16.29
CA LEU A 195 -7.42 -4.57 -14.93
C LEU A 195 -8.22 -5.74 -14.31
N SER A 196 -7.70 -6.26 -13.21
CA SER A 196 -8.37 -7.24 -12.36
C SER A 196 -8.70 -6.62 -11.01
N VAL A 197 -9.77 -7.09 -10.39
CA VAL A 197 -10.28 -6.56 -9.13
C VAL A 197 -10.34 -7.67 -8.08
N CYS A 198 -9.86 -7.36 -6.88
CA CYS A 198 -9.93 -8.20 -5.70
C CYS A 198 -10.67 -7.45 -4.60
N GLU A 199 -11.92 -7.82 -4.36
CA GLU A 199 -12.72 -7.23 -3.27
C GLU A 199 -12.42 -7.93 -1.94
N VAL A 200 -12.00 -7.16 -0.95
CA VAL A 200 -11.67 -7.62 0.40
C VAL A 200 -12.67 -7.00 1.35
N THR A 201 -13.69 -7.76 1.70
CA THR A 201 -14.76 -7.34 2.61
C THR A 201 -14.57 -7.97 3.99
N THR A 202 -15.41 -7.61 4.97
CA THR A 202 -15.45 -8.26 6.28
C THR A 202 -15.82 -9.75 6.22
N GLN A 203 -16.38 -10.22 5.10
CA GLN A 203 -16.69 -11.63 4.86
C GLN A 203 -15.57 -12.38 4.12
N SER A 204 -14.56 -11.66 3.62
CA SER A 204 -13.42 -12.28 2.95
C SER A 204 -12.56 -13.04 3.96
N PRO A 205 -12.08 -14.25 3.65
CA PRO A 205 -11.28 -15.03 4.58
C PRO A 205 -9.93 -14.34 4.86
N PRO A 206 -9.33 -14.54 6.05
CA PRO A 206 -7.96 -14.10 6.32
C PRO A 206 -6.98 -14.67 5.29
N GLY A 207 -6.08 -13.83 4.77
CA GLY A 207 -5.13 -14.18 3.70
C GLY A 207 -5.55 -13.73 2.30
N THR A 208 -6.69 -13.06 2.16
CA THR A 208 -7.19 -12.57 0.85
C THR A 208 -6.26 -11.53 0.22
N VAL A 209 -5.71 -10.59 0.99
CA VAL A 209 -4.71 -9.62 0.51
C VAL A 209 -3.41 -10.34 0.16
N ALA A 210 -3.01 -11.33 0.97
CA ALA A 210 -1.83 -12.15 0.68
C ALA A 210 -1.97 -12.89 -0.66
N LEU A 211 -3.15 -13.44 -0.96
CA LEU A 211 -3.45 -14.07 -2.24
C LEU A 211 -3.40 -13.10 -3.41
N ALA A 212 -3.98 -11.91 -3.25
CA ALA A 212 -3.98 -10.90 -4.30
C ALA A 212 -2.53 -10.55 -4.68
N LEU A 213 -1.70 -10.24 -3.69
CA LEU A 213 -0.28 -9.98 -3.95
C LEU A 213 0.44 -11.22 -4.51
N TYR A 214 0.14 -12.41 -4.00
CA TYR A 214 0.69 -13.67 -4.54
C TYR A 214 0.33 -13.86 -6.02
N ALA A 215 -0.88 -13.48 -6.45
CA ALA A 215 -1.29 -13.53 -7.85
C ALA A 215 -0.38 -12.68 -8.74
N ALA A 216 -0.17 -11.42 -8.35
CA ALA A 216 0.72 -10.51 -9.08
C ALA A 216 2.18 -11.00 -9.08
N LEU A 217 2.71 -11.37 -7.91
CA LEU A 217 4.10 -11.86 -7.78
C LEU A 217 4.36 -13.16 -8.54
N THR A 218 3.31 -13.95 -8.79
CA THR A 218 3.45 -15.21 -9.51
C THR A 218 3.01 -15.14 -10.96
N ALA A 219 2.42 -14.06 -11.48
CA ALA A 219 1.79 -14.01 -12.80
C ALA A 219 2.64 -14.63 -13.94
N GLY A 220 3.92 -14.26 -14.05
CA GLY A 220 4.85 -14.79 -15.06
C GLY A 220 5.53 -16.13 -14.72
N ARG A 221 5.24 -16.73 -13.57
CA ARG A 221 5.87 -17.98 -13.08
C ARG A 221 5.20 -19.20 -13.68
N ARG A 222 6.00 -20.20 -14.08
CA ARG A 222 5.49 -21.49 -14.57
C ARG A 222 5.21 -22.42 -13.39
N ASN A 223 4.16 -23.24 -13.50
CA ASN A 223 3.75 -24.20 -12.48
C ASN A 223 3.46 -23.58 -11.11
N ALA A 224 3.09 -22.30 -11.08
CA ALA A 224 2.57 -21.68 -9.86
C ALA A 224 1.18 -22.26 -9.59
N ASP A 225 0.94 -22.71 -8.37
CA ASP A 225 -0.38 -23.15 -7.94
C ASP A 225 -1.23 -21.92 -7.58
N ARG A 226 -2.15 -21.61 -8.48
CA ARG A 226 -3.06 -20.46 -8.38
C ARG A 226 -4.51 -20.89 -8.14
N SER A 227 -4.73 -22.13 -7.69
CA SER A 227 -6.07 -22.69 -7.48
C SER A 227 -6.94 -21.80 -6.58
N ALA A 228 -6.36 -21.26 -5.52
CA ALA A 228 -7.04 -20.38 -4.56
C ALA A 228 -7.21 -18.91 -5.03
N ILE A 229 -6.67 -18.52 -6.20
CA ILE A 229 -6.76 -17.13 -6.68
C ILE A 229 -8.10 -16.87 -7.36
N GLY A 230 -8.63 -17.85 -8.10
CA GLY A 230 -9.90 -17.72 -8.83
C GLY A 230 -11.11 -17.51 -7.94
N THR A 231 -11.01 -17.81 -6.64
CA THR A 231 -12.05 -17.54 -5.65
C THR A 231 -12.05 -16.10 -5.14
N VAL A 232 -10.97 -15.35 -5.38
CA VAL A 232 -10.72 -14.03 -4.75
C VAL A 232 -10.59 -12.91 -5.76
N VAL A 233 -9.93 -13.16 -6.89
CA VAL A 233 -9.71 -12.14 -7.92
C VAL A 233 -10.69 -12.35 -9.06
N ARG A 234 -11.48 -11.34 -9.37
CA ARG A 234 -12.40 -11.33 -10.52
C ARG A 234 -11.76 -10.53 -11.65
N ALA A 235 -11.86 -11.06 -12.87
CA ALA A 235 -11.55 -10.27 -14.05
C ALA A 235 -12.63 -9.19 -14.19
N SER A 236 -12.24 -7.96 -14.55
CA SER A 236 -13.21 -6.92 -14.90
C SER A 236 -13.75 -7.20 -16.31
N THR A 237 -14.67 -8.16 -16.43
CA THR A 237 -15.46 -8.33 -17.65
C THR A 237 -16.72 -7.52 -17.49
N SER A 238 -16.90 -6.54 -18.37
CA SER A 238 -18.14 -5.79 -18.59
C SER A 238 -19.21 -6.72 -19.17
N GLU A 239 -19.68 -7.69 -18.39
CA GLU A 239 -20.84 -8.52 -18.73
C GLU A 239 -21.62 -8.91 -17.46
N SER A 240 -22.87 -8.45 -17.45
CA SER A 240 -23.89 -8.68 -16.44
C SER A 240 -24.26 -10.16 -16.32
N VAL A 241 -24.31 -10.65 -15.07
CA VAL A 241 -25.09 -11.81 -14.56
C VAL A 241 -25.00 -13.13 -15.35
N ALA A 242 -24.18 -14.06 -14.84
CA ALA A 242 -24.57 -15.45 -14.55
C ALA A 242 -23.42 -16.16 -13.80
N LYS A 243 -23.78 -17.05 -12.86
CA LYS A 243 -22.87 -17.94 -12.12
C LYS A 243 -21.90 -18.65 -13.07
N THR A 244 -20.74 -18.07 -13.27
CA THR A 244 -19.63 -18.69 -13.98
C THR A 244 -18.42 -18.55 -13.07
N THR A 245 -17.82 -19.67 -12.71
CA THR A 245 -16.48 -19.70 -12.10
C THR A 245 -15.52 -19.06 -13.11
N THR A 246 -15.34 -17.74 -12.99
CA THR A 246 -14.42 -16.99 -13.84
C THR A 246 -13.01 -17.44 -13.54
N ARG A 247 -12.49 -18.35 -14.38
CA ARG A 247 -11.06 -18.59 -14.45
C ARG A 247 -10.42 -17.26 -14.82
N ILE A 248 -9.62 -16.69 -13.93
CA ILE A 248 -8.70 -15.61 -14.26
C ILE A 248 -7.82 -16.13 -15.40
N SER A 249 -8.09 -15.65 -16.61
CA SER A 249 -7.32 -16.02 -17.79
C SER A 249 -6.01 -15.26 -17.74
N PHE A 250 -5.02 -15.86 -17.09
CA PHE A 250 -3.64 -15.42 -17.25
C PHE A 250 -3.21 -15.67 -18.70
N PRO A 251 -2.57 -14.70 -19.38
CA PRO A 251 -2.18 -14.86 -20.77
C PRO A 251 -1.29 -16.09 -20.92
N LYS A 252 -1.78 -17.10 -21.65
CA LYS A 252 -0.96 -18.23 -22.11
C LYS A 252 -0.08 -17.74 -23.24
N HIS A 253 1.13 -17.26 -22.94
CA HIS A 253 2.10 -16.94 -23.97
C HIS A 253 2.72 -18.22 -24.56
N THR A 254 2.26 -18.60 -25.76
CA THR A 254 3.04 -19.41 -26.70
C THR A 254 4.17 -18.54 -27.25
N ALA A 255 5.35 -18.62 -26.65
CA ALA A 255 6.51 -17.88 -27.13
C ALA A 255 7.16 -18.62 -28.33
N SER A 256 7.20 -17.95 -29.49
CA SER A 256 8.11 -18.32 -30.58
C SER A 256 9.57 -18.12 -30.12
N PRO A 257 10.49 -19.04 -30.47
CA PRO A 257 11.85 -19.00 -29.98
C PRO A 257 12.71 -18.10 -30.88
N GLN A 258 12.91 -16.84 -30.51
CA GLN A 258 14.11 -16.07 -30.86
C GLN A 258 14.24 -14.83 -29.96
N GLU A 259 15.49 -14.39 -29.79
CA GLU A 259 15.97 -13.26 -28.95
C GLU A 259 16.22 -13.55 -27.47
N ARG A 260 17.42 -14.07 -27.19
CA ARG A 260 18.09 -13.93 -25.89
C ARG A 260 18.73 -12.54 -25.83
N GLY A 261 17.96 -11.54 -25.42
CA GLY A 261 18.49 -10.24 -25.03
C GLY A 261 19.11 -10.31 -23.63
N VAL A 262 20.39 -9.97 -23.52
CA VAL A 262 21.05 -9.71 -22.24
C VAL A 262 20.51 -8.39 -21.70
N LEU A 263 19.95 -8.38 -20.49
CA LEU A 263 19.52 -7.15 -19.82
C LEU A 263 20.74 -6.21 -19.65
N PRO A 264 20.62 -4.91 -19.93
CA PRO A 264 21.66 -3.97 -19.55
C PRO A 264 21.84 -4.00 -18.02
N PRO A 265 23.06 -3.74 -17.52
CA PRO A 265 23.31 -3.67 -16.09
C PRO A 265 22.41 -2.62 -15.45
N VAL A 266 21.78 -3.00 -14.33
CA VAL A 266 21.16 -2.05 -13.41
C VAL A 266 22.23 -1.01 -13.07
N LEU A 267 21.96 0.25 -13.40
CA LEU A 267 22.88 1.36 -13.13
C LEU A 267 23.32 1.32 -11.66
N PRO A 268 24.63 1.51 -11.36
CA PRO A 268 25.09 1.60 -9.99
C PRO A 268 24.41 2.79 -9.30
N PRO A 269 24.36 2.81 -7.95
CA PRO A 269 23.78 3.92 -7.21
C PRO A 269 24.56 5.19 -7.55
N ASP A 270 23.94 6.08 -8.34
CA ASP A 270 24.40 7.43 -8.50
C ASP A 270 24.29 8.10 -7.12
N ARG A 271 25.44 8.37 -6.49
CA ARG A 271 25.56 9.00 -5.17
C ARG A 271 25.22 10.50 -5.20
N THR A 272 24.38 10.93 -6.14
CA THR A 272 24.16 12.34 -6.44
C THR A 272 22.67 12.74 -6.47
N ILE A 273 21.82 12.02 -5.72
CA ILE A 273 20.50 12.55 -5.32
C ILE A 273 20.45 12.68 -3.79
N ALA A 274 21.36 13.49 -3.28
CA ALA A 274 21.07 14.34 -2.12
C ALA A 274 20.86 15.74 -2.69
N ASN A 275 19.78 16.41 -2.26
CA ASN A 275 19.35 17.77 -2.61
C ASN A 275 18.31 17.88 -3.73
N TYR A 276 17.09 17.38 -3.46
CA TYR A 276 15.91 18.17 -3.81
C TYR A 276 15.72 19.21 -2.70
N SER A 277 16.22 20.43 -2.93
CA SER A 277 15.86 21.61 -2.13
C SER A 277 14.44 22.05 -2.51
N PRO A 278 13.50 22.15 -1.55
CA PRO A 278 12.22 22.78 -1.80
C PRO A 278 12.38 24.28 -1.56
N LEU A 279 12.61 25.06 -2.61
CA LEU A 279 12.42 26.51 -2.54
C LEU A 279 11.63 27.01 -3.75
N ALA A 280 10.39 27.40 -3.46
CA ALA A 280 9.80 28.72 -3.75
C ALA A 280 8.47 28.63 -4.51
N HIS A 281 7.36 28.63 -3.75
CA HIS A 281 6.27 29.62 -3.89
C HIS A 281 5.21 29.39 -2.81
N ASN A 282 5.27 30.17 -1.74
CA ASN A 282 4.10 30.72 -1.04
C ASN A 282 4.58 31.82 -0.08
N GLN A 283 4.50 33.05 -0.54
CA GLN A 283 4.57 34.22 0.32
C GLN A 283 3.23 34.35 1.05
N TYR A 284 3.20 33.96 2.33
CA TYR A 284 2.27 34.54 3.29
C TYR A 284 3.04 35.55 4.15
N PRO A 285 2.49 36.77 4.39
CA PRO A 285 3.17 37.76 5.21
C PRO A 285 3.29 37.28 6.66
N ALA A 286 4.47 37.52 7.23
CA ALA A 286 4.83 37.14 8.59
C ALA A 286 3.89 37.78 9.62
N ARG A 287 3.44 36.94 10.56
CA ARG A 287 2.81 37.36 11.82
C ARG A 287 3.82 38.19 12.63
N PRO A 288 3.48 39.38 13.13
CA PRO A 288 4.43 40.18 13.90
C PRO A 288 4.74 39.51 15.25
N PRO A 289 5.97 39.67 15.78
CA PRO A 289 6.38 39.06 17.04
C PRO A 289 5.65 39.69 18.24
N ALA A 290 5.32 38.85 19.22
CA ALA A 290 4.79 39.26 20.51
C ALA A 290 5.77 40.23 21.20
N ALA A 291 5.30 41.44 21.48
CA ALA A 291 6.04 42.45 22.21
C ALA A 291 6.33 41.96 23.65
N SER A 292 7.61 41.89 23.98
CA SER A 292 8.11 41.72 25.34
C SER A 292 7.70 42.93 26.18
N MET A 293 6.77 42.70 27.11
CA MET A 293 6.31 43.69 28.09
C MET A 293 7.42 43.91 29.13
N ARG A 294 8.36 44.83 28.84
CA ARG A 294 9.26 45.40 29.84
C ARG A 294 8.46 46.32 30.77
N ARG A 295 8.31 45.94 32.03
CA ARG A 295 7.84 46.84 33.10
C ARG A 295 8.95 47.85 33.43
N SER A 296 8.77 49.10 33.02
CA SER A 296 9.53 50.23 33.55
C SER A 296 8.76 50.82 34.74
N ASN A 297 9.33 50.63 35.94
CA ASN A 297 8.95 51.36 37.14
C ASN A 297 9.60 52.75 37.10
N THR A 298 8.81 53.79 36.87
CA THR A 298 9.17 55.17 37.22
C THR A 298 7.91 56.01 37.40
N SER A 299 7.57 56.37 38.63
CA SER A 299 6.87 57.62 38.91
C SER A 299 7.11 58.05 40.36
N SER A 300 7.95 59.06 40.49
CA SER A 300 8.10 59.90 41.66
C SER A 300 7.25 61.17 41.48
N ALA A 301 6.39 61.42 42.48
CA ALA A 301 5.99 62.71 43.05
C ALA A 301 5.78 63.95 42.15
N GLN A 302 4.56 64.52 42.18
CA GLN A 302 4.33 65.94 42.50
C GLN A 302 2.84 66.27 42.76
N GLN A 303 2.51 66.50 44.03
CA GLN A 303 1.96 67.76 44.59
C GLN A 303 0.92 68.57 43.79
N LYS A 304 -0.31 68.69 44.32
CA LYS A 304 -1.04 69.96 44.54
C LYS A 304 -2.40 69.71 45.22
N GLY A 305 -2.61 70.35 46.37
CA GLY A 305 -3.91 70.36 47.04
C GLY A 305 -4.90 71.33 46.38
N MET A 306 -6.18 71.16 46.72
CA MET A 306 -7.15 72.25 46.88
C MET A 306 -8.43 71.70 47.51
N LYS A 307 -8.82 72.35 48.62
CA LYS A 307 -10.07 72.31 49.38
C LYS A 307 -10.32 71.13 50.31
#